data_AF-A0A9D5MES4-F1
#
_entry.id   AF-A0A9D5MES4-F1
#
_cell.length_a   1.000
_cell.length_b   1.000
_cell.length_c   1.000
_cell.angle_alpha   90.00
_cell.angle_beta   90.00
_cell.angle_gamma   90.00
#
_symmetry.space_group_name_H-M   'P 1'
#
loop_
_entity.id
_entity.type
_entity.pdbx_description
1 polymer ?
#
loop_
_entity_poly.entity_id
_entity_poly.type
_entity_poly.pdbx_seq_one_letter_code
_entity_poly.pdbx_strand_id
1 'polypeptide(L)'
;QKLALDVLRDLISEALSASIIKGLPQSGDAVFAQSITSACMRPVKAILALGLNDRQAGADDGLLTDAQQKALVDFTKAYLGPDAVDMARIHRFQTKNALCMATDFLLLSNAGSGTDGAAQRPSMLFQSVRALFPKLATAGGVTRDEEIDRIMGMSPKANLHTLAQRVSEGVERLSDQDRLAFVEMGIVSENDPEARQGLDLIEKALDRSSACDSLSPDTARALYGRMEYQSITSLERFANCPFSYYMRYGLSPELVEDYAFDFANEGTFFHACVESFLKESSSDIAGITQEEAERRMDMIADREIAKLMDGPLGDSALSRAEIRRMKATARACGVALREHLMDGRYTPEAMELSFGRPGDATGLVLPGGGRLHGAIDRVDVYHGEEGDFVRIVDYKRGGKKLELYQAYYGLRLQLLCYLDVARRQFNAQPAGVFYFPVKEGIVADQSQSDVVIEMLRTDEMGMDGIAANPGHEGAQSKIRRIERLARHVLERAGEHYRDIRDGSCGIAPSCTGGGHMPCTYCDYRNACMFEQKLDAGRVRTFRKMSNTAILDMFKDQEDEGEGEDSEA
;
A
#
# COMPACT_ATOMS: atom_id res chain seq x y z
N GLN A 1 -8.31 -48.85 -21.39
CA GLN A 1 -9.16 -48.07 -20.47
C GLN A 1 -8.89 -46.59 -20.72
N LYS A 2 -9.92 -45.75 -20.76
CA LYS A 2 -9.72 -44.29 -20.79
C LYS A 2 -9.37 -43.86 -19.37
N LEU A 3 -8.20 -43.26 -19.17
CA LEU A 3 -7.81 -42.64 -17.91
C LEU A 3 -8.59 -41.33 -17.75
N ALA A 4 -8.99 -41.02 -16.51
CA ALA A 4 -9.52 -39.71 -16.18
C ALA A 4 -8.39 -38.66 -16.24
N LEU A 5 -8.74 -37.40 -16.52
CA LEU A 5 -7.77 -36.32 -16.80
C LEU A 5 -6.87 -36.01 -15.59
N ASP A 6 -7.44 -36.08 -14.40
CA ASP A 6 -6.75 -35.96 -13.11
C ASP A 6 -5.69 -37.04 -12.95
N VAL A 7 -6.04 -38.30 -13.18
CA VAL A 7 -5.09 -39.42 -13.10
C VAL A 7 -3.98 -39.28 -14.14
N LEU A 8 -4.31 -38.86 -15.36
CA LEU A 8 -3.31 -38.62 -16.39
C LEU A 8 -2.35 -37.48 -16.02
N ARG A 9 -2.87 -36.38 -15.47
CA ARG A 9 -2.06 -35.26 -14.98
C ARG A 9 -1.09 -35.71 -13.89
N ASP A 10 -1.58 -36.48 -12.92
CA ASP A 10 -0.77 -36.92 -11.79
C ASP A 10 0.33 -37.88 -12.26
N LEU A 11 0.03 -38.81 -13.15
CA LEU A 11 1.02 -39.70 -13.76
C LEU A 11 2.10 -38.94 -14.57
N ILE A 12 1.70 -37.92 -15.34
CA ILE A 12 2.65 -37.09 -16.08
C ILE A 12 3.52 -36.28 -15.11
N SER A 13 2.93 -35.73 -14.05
CA SER A 13 3.66 -34.97 -13.02
C SER A 13 4.69 -35.85 -12.31
N GLU A 14 4.33 -37.09 -11.97
CA GLU A 14 5.24 -38.07 -11.36
C GLU A 14 6.36 -38.46 -12.33
N ALA A 15 6.03 -38.75 -13.59
CA ALA A 15 7.03 -39.08 -14.62
C ALA A 15 8.01 -37.94 -14.89
N LEU A 16 7.53 -36.69 -14.91
CA LEU A 16 8.38 -35.51 -15.05
C LEU A 16 9.27 -35.30 -13.82
N SER A 17 8.74 -35.54 -12.62
CA SER A 17 9.49 -35.43 -11.35
C SER A 17 10.59 -36.50 -11.24
N ALA A 18 10.35 -37.70 -11.79
CA ALA A 18 11.32 -38.79 -11.84
C ALA A 18 12.35 -38.67 -12.99
N SER A 19 12.17 -37.71 -13.90
CA SER A 19 13.06 -37.51 -15.05
C SER A 19 14.42 -37.00 -14.59
N ILE A 20 15.49 -37.77 -14.87
CA ILE A 20 16.85 -37.41 -14.52
C ILE A 20 17.54 -36.80 -15.75
N ILE A 21 18.00 -35.56 -15.65
CA ILE A 21 18.88 -34.96 -16.65
C ILE A 21 20.25 -35.66 -16.56
N LYS A 22 20.74 -36.18 -17.68
CA LYS A 22 22.08 -36.81 -17.73
C LYS A 22 23.14 -35.80 -17.29
N GLY A 23 24.09 -36.25 -16.47
CA GLY A 23 25.22 -35.42 -16.05
C GLY A 23 26.00 -34.87 -17.25
N LEU A 24 26.43 -33.61 -17.16
CA LEU A 24 27.26 -32.98 -18.18
C LEU A 24 28.61 -33.73 -18.30
N PRO A 25 29.20 -33.85 -19.51
CA PRO A 25 30.54 -34.39 -19.68
C PRO A 25 31.53 -33.59 -18.83
N GLN A 26 32.40 -34.29 -18.09
CA GLN A 26 33.40 -33.65 -17.23
C GLN A 26 34.55 -33.08 -18.09
N SER A 27 34.96 -31.83 -17.84
CA SER A 27 36.18 -31.25 -18.43
C SER A 27 37.43 -31.76 -17.70
N GLY A 28 38.60 -31.64 -18.34
CA GLY A 28 39.88 -32.06 -17.76
C GLY A 28 40.39 -31.17 -16.62
N ASP A 29 39.85 -29.95 -16.48
CA ASP A 29 40.23 -28.98 -15.45
C ASP A 29 38.95 -28.44 -14.77
N ALA A 30 38.51 -29.13 -13.72
CA ALA A 30 37.28 -28.82 -12.99
C ALA A 30 37.38 -29.24 -11.51
N VAL A 31 36.60 -28.56 -10.68
CA VAL A 31 36.35 -28.95 -9.29
C VAL A 31 35.21 -29.97 -9.25
N PHE A 32 35.45 -31.12 -8.61
CA PHE A 32 34.45 -32.18 -8.47
C PHE A 32 33.60 -31.96 -7.21
N ALA A 33 32.28 -31.79 -7.39
CA ALA A 33 31.31 -31.71 -6.30
C ALA A 33 30.43 -32.97 -6.28
N GLN A 34 30.51 -33.75 -5.19
CA GLN A 34 29.78 -35.02 -5.03
C GLN A 34 29.38 -35.22 -3.56
N SER A 35 28.42 -36.13 -3.30
CA SER A 35 28.13 -36.55 -1.93
C SER A 35 29.30 -37.31 -1.33
N ILE A 36 29.60 -37.06 -0.06
CA ILE A 36 30.69 -37.72 0.68
C ILE A 36 30.46 -39.25 0.82
N THR A 37 29.20 -39.69 0.75
CA THR A 37 28.82 -41.11 0.82
C THR A 37 28.96 -41.84 -0.51
N SER A 38 28.92 -41.12 -1.64
CA SER A 38 29.07 -41.68 -2.98
C SER A 38 30.39 -41.29 -3.66
N ALA A 39 31.24 -40.53 -2.97
CA ALA A 39 32.54 -40.08 -3.47
C ALA A 39 33.44 -41.29 -3.81
N CYS A 40 33.59 -41.56 -5.10
CA CYS A 40 34.54 -42.53 -5.62
C CYS A 40 35.60 -41.79 -6.42
N MET A 41 36.65 -41.34 -5.72
CA MET A 41 37.74 -40.57 -6.32
C MET A 41 39.07 -41.30 -6.15
N ARG A 42 40.01 -41.04 -7.07
CA ARG A 42 41.43 -41.30 -6.82
C ARG A 42 41.92 -40.35 -5.69
N PRO A 43 43.05 -40.62 -5.04
CA PRO A 43 43.65 -39.64 -4.14
C PRO A 43 43.75 -38.27 -4.83
N VAL A 44 43.28 -37.23 -4.14
CA VAL A 44 43.24 -35.84 -4.63
C VAL A 44 44.04 -34.94 -3.71
N LYS A 45 44.56 -33.83 -4.25
CA LYS A 45 45.36 -32.90 -3.45
C LYS A 45 44.56 -32.27 -2.31
N ALA A 46 43.33 -31.85 -2.58
CA ALA A 46 42.50 -31.15 -1.62
C ALA A 46 41.07 -31.71 -1.59
N ILE A 47 40.48 -31.81 -0.39
CA ILE A 47 39.06 -32.10 -0.18
C ILE A 47 38.43 -31.01 0.69
N LEU A 48 37.30 -30.48 0.23
CA LEU A 48 36.47 -29.54 0.98
C LEU A 48 35.16 -30.25 1.34
N ALA A 49 35.05 -30.75 2.57
CA ALA A 49 33.84 -31.39 3.08
C ALA A 49 32.91 -30.31 3.66
N LEU A 50 31.84 -30.03 2.94
CA LEU A 50 30.91 -28.94 3.26
C LEU A 50 29.66 -29.44 3.99
N GLY A 51 29.09 -28.59 4.86
CA GLY A 51 27.77 -28.82 5.46
C GLY A 51 27.71 -30.01 6.41
N LEU A 52 28.81 -30.28 7.13
CA LEU A 52 28.94 -31.33 8.13
C LEU A 52 28.16 -30.97 9.41
N ASN A 53 26.84 -30.93 9.29
CA ASN A 53 25.93 -30.60 10.37
C ASN A 53 25.33 -31.87 11.01
N ASP A 54 24.95 -31.76 12.28
CA ASP A 54 24.16 -32.77 12.96
C ASP A 54 22.74 -32.70 12.41
N ARG A 55 22.40 -33.65 11.52
CA ARG A 55 21.09 -33.75 10.90
C ARG A 55 20.37 -34.94 11.52
N GLN A 56 19.10 -34.75 11.85
CA GLN A 56 18.23 -35.90 12.13
C GLN A 56 18.22 -36.78 10.88
N ALA A 57 18.32 -38.09 11.09
CA ALA A 57 18.03 -39.04 10.03
C ALA A 57 16.60 -38.76 9.54
N GLY A 58 16.44 -38.59 8.22
CA GLY A 58 15.11 -38.46 7.63
C GLY A 58 14.24 -39.67 7.99
N ALA A 59 12.92 -39.50 7.91
CA ALA A 59 12.01 -40.63 8.03
C ALA A 59 12.40 -41.71 7.01
N ASP A 60 12.42 -42.96 7.45
CA ASP A 60 12.70 -44.10 6.59
C ASP A 60 11.55 -44.23 5.58
N ASP A 61 11.84 -43.96 4.31
CA ASP A 61 10.86 -43.94 3.20
C ASP A 61 10.61 -45.35 2.64
N GLY A 62 11.00 -46.37 3.40
CA GLY A 62 10.84 -47.78 3.06
C GLY A 62 9.43 -48.31 3.35
N LEU A 63 8.99 -49.30 2.56
CA LEU A 63 7.74 -50.03 2.80
C LEU A 63 7.74 -50.76 4.16
N LEU A 64 8.93 -51.15 4.64
CA LEU A 64 9.12 -51.87 5.90
C LEU A 64 9.88 -51.00 6.88
N THR A 65 9.42 -50.96 8.12
CA THR A 65 10.21 -50.39 9.23
C THR A 65 11.37 -51.32 9.61
N ASP A 66 12.43 -50.78 10.20
CA ASP A 66 13.57 -51.56 10.73
C ASP A 66 13.13 -52.75 11.60
N ALA A 67 12.11 -52.55 12.45
CA ALA A 67 11.58 -53.60 13.32
C ALA A 67 10.91 -54.72 12.53
N GLN A 68 10.14 -54.38 11.49
CA GLN A 68 9.51 -55.34 10.59
C GLN A 68 10.55 -56.08 9.75
N GLN A 69 11.53 -55.36 9.19
CA GLN A 69 12.63 -55.95 8.42
C GLN A 69 13.39 -56.97 9.27
N LYS A 70 13.74 -56.61 10.51
CA LYS A 70 14.43 -57.52 11.44
C LYS A 70 13.60 -58.78 11.75
N ALA A 71 12.32 -58.61 12.07
CA ALA A 71 11.43 -59.75 12.35
C ALA A 71 11.29 -60.68 11.14
N LEU A 72 11.22 -60.12 9.93
CA LEU A 72 11.18 -60.89 8.68
C LEU A 72 12.50 -61.62 8.40
N VAL A 73 13.66 -60.98 8.60
CA VAL A 73 14.97 -61.64 8.49
C VAL A 73 15.06 -62.79 9.49
N ASP A 74 14.60 -62.59 10.74
CA ASP A 74 14.63 -63.63 11.77
C ASP A 74 13.70 -64.80 11.46
N PHE A 75 12.53 -64.54 10.87
CA PHE A 75 11.56 -65.57 10.49
C PHE A 75 11.99 -66.33 9.24
N THR A 76 12.36 -65.61 8.18
CA THR A 76 12.68 -66.19 6.86
C THR A 76 14.11 -66.71 6.76
N LYS A 77 15.01 -66.25 7.65
CA LYS A 77 16.46 -66.45 7.57
C LYS A 77 17.10 -65.90 6.29
N ALA A 78 16.40 -65.04 5.55
CA ALA A 78 16.89 -64.39 4.34
C ALA A 78 17.37 -62.96 4.63
N TYR A 79 18.45 -62.53 3.97
CA TYR A 79 18.96 -61.16 4.08
C TYR A 79 18.12 -60.20 3.23
N LEU A 80 17.58 -59.14 3.85
CA LEU A 80 16.71 -58.16 3.20
C LEU A 80 17.36 -56.80 2.95
N GLY A 81 18.67 -56.68 3.19
CA GLY A 81 19.40 -55.41 3.09
C GLY A 81 19.84 -54.87 4.46
N PRO A 82 20.60 -53.77 4.47
CA PRO A 82 21.07 -53.13 5.69
C PRO A 82 19.90 -52.48 6.45
N ASP A 83 19.93 -52.53 7.78
CA ASP A 83 19.04 -51.73 8.64
C ASP A 83 19.62 -50.32 8.87
N ALA A 84 18.89 -49.44 9.57
CA ALA A 84 19.38 -48.09 9.87
C ALA A 84 20.73 -48.07 10.61
N VAL A 85 21.02 -49.08 11.44
CA VAL A 85 22.29 -49.19 12.19
C VAL A 85 23.44 -49.55 11.26
N ASP A 86 23.22 -50.50 10.35
CA ASP A 86 24.18 -50.88 9.33
C ASP A 86 24.42 -49.73 8.35
N MET A 87 23.37 -49.02 7.93
CA MET A 87 23.50 -47.82 7.10
C MET A 87 24.31 -46.73 7.79
N ALA A 88 24.10 -46.48 9.09
CA ALA A 88 24.90 -45.53 9.85
C ALA A 88 26.39 -45.94 9.91
N ARG A 89 26.69 -47.24 10.04
CA ARG A 89 28.07 -47.77 10.01
C ARG A 89 28.70 -47.61 8.62
N ILE A 90 27.96 -47.93 7.56
CA ILE A 90 28.39 -47.78 6.16
C ILE A 90 28.70 -46.31 5.87
N HIS A 91 27.80 -45.39 6.20
CA HIS A 91 28.01 -43.95 6.01
C HIS A 91 29.24 -43.43 6.76
N ARG A 92 29.45 -43.89 8.01
CA ARG A 92 30.66 -43.54 8.78
C ARG A 92 31.94 -44.05 8.10
N PHE A 93 31.92 -45.28 7.58
CA PHE A 93 33.06 -45.86 6.86
C PHE A 93 33.35 -45.10 5.55
N GLN A 94 32.31 -44.81 4.75
CA GLN A 94 32.42 -44.03 3.52
C GLN A 94 32.96 -42.63 3.79
N THR A 95 32.41 -41.93 4.79
CA THR A 95 32.87 -40.60 5.20
C THR A 95 34.35 -40.64 5.57
N LYS A 96 34.77 -41.60 6.40
CA LYS A 96 36.18 -41.75 6.77
C LYS A 96 37.06 -41.95 5.52
N ASN A 97 36.69 -42.86 4.64
CA ASN A 97 37.49 -43.15 3.44
C ASN A 97 37.58 -41.95 2.51
N ALA A 98 36.47 -41.24 2.29
CA ALA A 98 36.44 -40.05 1.47
C ALA A 98 37.40 -38.98 2.00
N LEU A 99 37.35 -38.70 3.32
CA LEU A 99 38.25 -37.71 3.94
C LEU A 99 39.74 -38.14 3.86
N CYS A 100 40.02 -39.43 3.94
CA CYS A 100 41.38 -39.98 3.80
C CYS A 100 41.92 -39.99 2.36
N MET A 101 41.13 -39.61 1.35
CA MET A 101 41.62 -39.48 -0.03
C MET A 101 42.41 -38.18 -0.27
N ALA A 102 42.35 -37.21 0.65
CA ALA A 102 43.12 -35.97 0.57
C ALA A 102 44.61 -36.22 0.86
N THR A 103 45.49 -35.78 -0.03
CA THR A 103 46.96 -35.92 0.15
C THR A 103 47.62 -34.70 0.79
N ASP A 104 47.12 -33.49 0.50
CA ASP A 104 47.79 -32.25 0.87
C ASP A 104 46.92 -31.40 1.83
N PHE A 105 45.61 -31.28 1.54
CA PHE A 105 44.72 -30.36 2.25
C PHE A 105 43.32 -30.95 2.52
N LEU A 106 42.82 -30.76 3.74
CA LEU A 106 41.47 -31.17 4.14
C LEU A 106 40.77 -30.02 4.89
N LEU A 107 39.64 -29.57 4.36
CA LEU A 107 38.77 -28.57 4.98
C LEU A 107 37.45 -29.21 5.39
N LEU A 108 37.04 -29.01 6.65
CA LEU A 108 35.76 -29.44 7.19
C LEU A 108 34.95 -28.21 7.58
N SER A 109 33.77 -28.03 7.00
CA SER A 109 32.89 -26.90 7.33
C SER A 109 31.52 -27.36 7.79
N ASN A 110 30.92 -26.58 8.68
CA ASN A 110 29.53 -26.72 9.12
C ASN A 110 28.83 -25.36 8.99
N ALA A 111 27.55 -25.35 8.65
CA ALA A 111 26.74 -24.14 8.72
C ALA A 111 26.38 -23.85 10.19
N GLY A 112 26.37 -22.57 10.58
CA GLY A 112 25.83 -22.14 11.87
C GLY A 112 24.30 -21.95 11.86
N SER A 113 23.74 -21.65 10.68
CA SER A 113 22.31 -21.50 10.45
C SER A 113 21.89 -22.06 9.09
N GLY A 114 20.62 -22.46 8.98
CA GLY A 114 19.97 -22.82 7.73
C GLY A 114 19.60 -21.60 6.88
N THR A 115 19.05 -21.85 5.68
CA THR A 115 18.56 -20.78 4.78
C THR A 115 17.36 -20.02 5.35
N ASP A 116 16.68 -20.61 6.31
CA ASP A 116 15.58 -20.04 7.11
C ASP A 116 16.08 -19.32 8.38
N GLY A 117 17.39 -19.31 8.63
CA GLY A 117 17.99 -18.77 9.85
C GLY A 117 17.98 -19.72 11.05
N ALA A 118 17.43 -20.94 10.93
CA ALA A 118 17.38 -21.90 12.03
C ALA A 118 18.79 -22.36 12.43
N ALA A 119 19.09 -22.39 13.73
CA ALA A 119 20.41 -22.78 14.22
C ALA A 119 20.76 -24.23 13.84
N GLN A 120 21.97 -24.43 13.32
CA GLN A 120 22.47 -25.74 12.90
C GLN A 120 23.62 -26.16 13.80
N ARG A 121 23.60 -27.42 14.24
CA ARG A 121 24.66 -27.99 15.09
C ARG A 121 25.75 -28.62 14.23
N PRO A 122 27.03 -28.59 14.64
CA PRO A 122 28.09 -29.31 13.95
C PRO A 122 27.95 -30.83 14.15
N SER A 123 28.33 -31.60 13.14
CA SER A 123 28.37 -33.06 13.21
C SER A 123 29.33 -33.56 14.31
N MET A 124 29.06 -34.75 14.85
CA MET A 124 29.92 -35.46 15.80
C MET A 124 31.35 -35.70 15.26
N LEU A 125 31.54 -35.65 13.93
CA LEU A 125 32.86 -35.71 13.31
C LEU A 125 33.81 -34.62 13.84
N PHE A 126 33.31 -33.40 14.09
CA PHE A 126 34.13 -32.31 14.62
C PHE A 126 34.69 -32.62 16.01
N GLN A 127 33.93 -33.32 16.86
CA GLN A 127 34.41 -33.75 18.17
C GLN A 127 35.57 -34.74 18.04
N SER A 128 35.46 -35.68 17.08
CA SER A 128 36.50 -36.67 16.81
C SER A 128 37.79 -36.01 16.28
N VAL A 129 37.65 -35.06 15.35
CA VAL A 129 38.80 -34.33 14.79
C VAL A 129 39.47 -33.45 15.84
N ARG A 130 38.71 -32.74 16.67
CA ARG A 130 39.27 -31.95 17.79
C ARG A 130 39.97 -32.81 18.83
N ALA A 131 39.50 -34.03 19.08
CA ALA A 131 40.17 -34.97 19.97
C ALA A 131 41.53 -35.43 19.40
N LEU A 132 41.60 -35.66 18.09
CA LEU A 132 42.84 -36.05 17.40
C LEU A 132 43.82 -34.87 17.25
N PHE A 133 43.30 -33.67 17.00
CA PHE A 133 44.08 -32.45 16.77
C PHE A 133 43.63 -31.34 17.74
N PRO A 134 43.97 -31.43 19.04
CA PRO A 134 43.48 -30.49 20.05
C PRO A 134 43.99 -29.05 19.88
N LYS A 135 45.09 -28.87 19.14
CA LYS A 135 45.65 -27.55 18.79
C LYS A 135 45.11 -27.00 17.46
N LEU A 136 44.21 -27.72 16.78
CA LEU A 136 43.63 -27.26 15.51
C LEU A 136 42.73 -26.05 15.77
N ALA A 137 43.15 -24.90 15.29
CA ALA A 137 42.34 -23.69 15.34
C ALA A 137 41.11 -23.85 14.44
N THR A 138 39.96 -23.42 14.92
CA THR A 138 38.75 -23.32 14.10
C THR A 138 38.53 -21.87 13.71
N ALA A 139 38.55 -21.59 12.41
CA ALA A 139 38.12 -20.32 11.85
C ALA A 139 36.59 -20.33 11.68
N GLY A 140 35.95 -19.17 11.85
CA GLY A 140 34.51 -18.99 11.67
C GLY A 140 34.21 -17.93 10.63
N GLY A 141 33.24 -18.20 9.76
CA GLY A 141 32.80 -17.31 8.69
C GLY A 141 33.69 -17.39 7.44
N VAL A 142 33.07 -17.45 6.26
CA VAL A 142 33.77 -17.31 4.97
C VAL A 142 34.30 -15.86 4.77
N THR A 143 33.80 -14.92 5.57
CA THR A 143 33.97 -13.46 5.43
C THR A 143 34.85 -12.83 6.52
N ARG A 144 35.69 -13.60 7.22
CA ARG A 144 36.60 -13.10 8.27
C ARG A 144 38.03 -13.59 8.12
N ASP A 145 38.34 -14.16 6.96
CA ASP A 145 39.68 -14.56 6.59
C ASP A 145 40.27 -13.46 5.71
N GLU A 146 41.33 -12.80 6.17
CA GLU A 146 41.97 -11.68 5.47
C GLU A 146 42.48 -12.08 4.06
N GLU A 147 42.81 -13.35 3.86
CA GLU A 147 43.27 -13.86 2.57
C GLU A 147 42.09 -14.08 1.61
N ILE A 148 40.95 -14.57 2.12
CA ILE A 148 39.71 -14.69 1.33
C ILE A 148 39.19 -13.29 0.96
N ASP A 149 39.17 -12.36 1.91
CA ASP A 149 38.76 -10.98 1.65
C ASP A 149 39.66 -10.32 0.59
N ARG A 150 40.97 -10.58 0.63
CA ARG A 150 41.91 -10.14 -0.40
C ARG A 150 41.60 -10.77 -1.77
N ILE A 151 41.38 -12.08 -1.83
CA ILE A 151 41.05 -12.79 -3.09
C ILE A 151 39.72 -12.28 -3.68
N MET A 152 38.72 -12.03 -2.83
CA MET A 152 37.45 -11.44 -3.24
C MET A 152 37.64 -9.99 -3.73
N GLY A 153 38.58 -9.25 -3.13
CA GLY A 153 39.01 -7.92 -3.57
C GLY A 153 39.68 -7.90 -4.95
N MET A 154 40.33 -8.99 -5.36
CA MET A 154 40.96 -9.12 -6.68
C MET A 154 39.96 -9.29 -7.83
N SER A 155 38.72 -9.71 -7.53
CA SER A 155 37.65 -9.82 -8.52
C SER A 155 36.78 -8.57 -8.47
N PRO A 156 36.69 -7.77 -9.56
CA PRO A 156 35.94 -6.52 -9.55
C PRO A 156 34.48 -6.70 -9.07
N LYS A 157 33.83 -7.77 -9.51
CA LYS A 157 32.44 -8.07 -9.17
C LYS A 157 32.23 -8.46 -7.70
N ALA A 158 33.14 -9.25 -7.14
CA ALA A 158 33.07 -9.65 -5.74
C ALA A 158 33.44 -8.48 -4.80
N ASN A 159 34.37 -7.64 -5.23
CA ASN A 159 34.77 -6.44 -4.51
C ASN A 159 33.62 -5.41 -4.47
N LEU A 160 32.94 -5.17 -5.61
CA LEU A 160 31.75 -4.30 -5.66
C LEU A 160 30.65 -4.71 -4.66
N HIS A 161 30.33 -6.00 -4.59
CA HIS A 161 29.32 -6.50 -3.65
C HIS A 161 29.73 -6.27 -2.19
N THR A 162 30.99 -6.57 -1.86
CA THR A 162 31.54 -6.38 -0.52
C THR A 162 31.54 -4.90 -0.14
N LEU A 163 31.98 -4.02 -1.04
CA LEU A 163 31.98 -2.58 -0.84
C LEU A 163 30.55 -2.05 -0.63
N ALA A 164 29.59 -2.44 -1.47
CA ALA A 164 28.20 -2.04 -1.34
C ALA A 164 27.63 -2.42 0.04
N GLN A 165 27.87 -3.65 0.49
CA GLN A 165 27.44 -4.10 1.81
C GLN A 165 28.08 -3.27 2.93
N ARG A 166 29.41 -3.14 2.94
CA ARG A 166 30.15 -2.43 4.00
C ARG A 166 29.75 -0.95 4.10
N VAL A 167 29.47 -0.30 2.96
CA VAL A 167 29.02 1.09 2.96
C VAL A 167 27.56 1.20 3.41
N SER A 168 26.71 0.24 3.05
CA SER A 168 25.31 0.19 3.48
C SER A 168 25.14 -0.03 5.00
N GLU A 169 26.10 -0.69 5.64
CA GLU A 169 26.11 -0.91 7.10
C GLU A 169 26.40 0.36 7.90
N GLY A 170 26.64 1.51 7.23
CA GLY A 170 26.70 2.82 7.87
C GLY A 170 27.90 2.99 8.78
N VAL A 171 29.01 2.30 8.48
CA VAL A 171 30.23 2.41 9.28
C VAL A 171 30.73 3.85 9.23
N GLU A 172 30.70 4.57 10.36
CA GLU A 172 31.19 5.95 10.49
C GLU A 172 32.65 6.10 10.03
N ARG A 173 33.39 4.99 9.99
CA ARG A 173 34.79 4.93 9.55
C ARG A 173 35.06 3.62 8.82
N LEU A 174 35.22 3.71 7.49
CA LEU A 174 35.80 2.63 6.69
C LEU A 174 37.16 2.22 7.27
N SER A 175 37.38 0.90 7.39
CA SER A 175 38.69 0.37 7.79
C SER A 175 39.76 0.71 6.76
N ASP A 176 41.04 0.61 7.12
CA ASP A 176 42.13 0.85 6.16
C ASP A 176 42.07 -0.12 4.97
N GLN A 177 41.57 -1.35 5.19
CA GLN A 177 41.33 -2.33 4.14
C GLN A 177 40.18 -1.92 3.21
N ASP A 178 39.10 -1.35 3.74
CA ASP A 178 37.98 -0.84 2.93
C ASP A 178 38.42 0.35 2.07
N ARG A 179 39.20 1.25 2.64
CA ARG A 179 39.77 2.40 1.92
C ARG A 179 40.67 1.93 0.79
N LEU A 180 41.51 0.92 1.05
CA LEU A 180 42.36 0.33 0.03
C LEU A 180 41.53 -0.34 -1.07
N ALA A 181 40.51 -1.13 -0.72
CA ALA A 181 39.61 -1.75 -1.68
C ALA A 181 38.86 -0.73 -2.54
N PHE A 182 38.45 0.40 -1.96
CA PHE A 182 37.87 1.53 -2.70
C PHE A 182 38.86 2.15 -3.70
N VAL A 183 40.10 2.38 -3.29
CA VAL A 183 41.17 2.93 -4.16
C VAL A 183 41.50 1.94 -5.28
N GLU A 184 41.65 0.66 -4.96
CA GLU A 184 41.90 -0.40 -5.94
C GLU A 184 40.77 -0.50 -6.96
N MET A 185 39.50 -0.44 -6.51
CA MET A 185 38.35 -0.41 -7.40
C MET A 185 38.30 0.85 -8.26
N GLY A 186 38.70 2.00 -7.72
CA GLY A 186 38.87 3.24 -8.50
C GLY A 186 39.85 3.06 -9.66
N ILE A 187 41.01 2.45 -9.39
CA ILE A 187 42.04 2.15 -10.42
C ILE A 187 41.51 1.15 -11.45
N VAL A 188 40.86 0.07 -11.01
CA VAL A 188 40.28 -0.95 -11.89
C VAL A 188 39.20 -0.36 -12.79
N SER A 189 38.37 0.56 -12.27
CA SER A 189 37.27 1.20 -13.01
C SER A 189 37.72 2.05 -14.20
N GLU A 190 39.00 2.46 -14.26
CA GLU A 190 39.53 3.17 -15.42
C GLU A 190 39.56 2.31 -16.68
N ASN A 191 39.73 0.99 -16.52
CA ASN A 191 39.89 0.03 -17.62
C ASN A 191 38.80 -1.06 -17.67
N ASP A 192 37.93 -1.13 -16.66
CA ASP A 192 36.82 -2.09 -16.57
C ASP A 192 35.46 -1.37 -16.50
N PRO A 193 34.63 -1.46 -17.56
CA PRO A 193 33.30 -0.84 -17.59
C PRO A 193 32.33 -1.39 -16.53
N GLU A 194 32.40 -2.67 -16.17
CA GLU A 194 31.53 -3.30 -15.16
C GLU A 194 31.88 -2.73 -13.77
N ALA A 195 33.17 -2.57 -13.47
CA ALA A 195 33.66 -1.93 -12.26
C ALA A 195 33.20 -0.47 -12.14
N ARG A 196 33.34 0.32 -13.23
CA ARG A 196 32.91 1.72 -13.28
C ARG A 196 31.40 1.87 -13.08
N GLN A 197 30.61 1.04 -13.75
CA GLN A 197 29.16 1.04 -13.59
C GLN A 197 28.75 0.67 -12.17
N GLY A 198 29.42 -0.32 -11.56
CA GLY A 198 29.15 -0.72 -10.19
C GLY A 198 29.42 0.40 -9.16
N LEU A 199 30.53 1.12 -9.30
CA LEU A 199 30.85 2.25 -8.42
C LEU A 199 29.84 3.41 -8.57
N ASP A 200 29.45 3.74 -9.80
CA ASP A 200 28.42 4.76 -10.07
C ASP A 200 27.06 4.38 -9.44
N LEU A 201 26.70 3.09 -9.48
CA LEU A 201 25.50 2.59 -8.80
C LEU A 201 25.58 2.71 -7.28
N ILE A 202 26.74 2.40 -6.68
CA ILE A 202 26.94 2.54 -5.23
C ILE A 202 26.84 4.01 -4.83
N GLU A 203 27.51 4.91 -5.56
CA GLU A 203 27.45 6.36 -5.30
C GLU A 203 26.01 6.88 -5.36
N LYS A 204 25.27 6.54 -6.42
CA LYS A 204 23.86 6.91 -6.57
C LYS A 204 22.95 6.31 -5.50
N ALA A 205 23.23 5.09 -5.05
CA ALA A 205 22.47 4.44 -3.98
C ALA A 205 22.68 5.13 -2.62
N LEU A 206 23.83 5.76 -2.41
CA LEU A 206 24.15 6.51 -1.19
C LEU A 206 23.60 7.93 -1.24
N ASP A 207 23.60 8.58 -2.41
CA ASP A 207 23.04 9.91 -2.60
C ASP A 207 21.56 9.86 -3.03
N ARG A 208 20.69 9.27 -2.19
CA ARG A 208 19.23 9.24 -2.42
C ARG A 208 18.58 10.64 -2.43
N SER A 209 19.27 11.64 -1.89
CA SER A 209 18.83 13.05 -1.91
C SER A 209 18.95 13.71 -3.28
N SER A 210 19.83 13.21 -4.16
CA SER A 210 20.12 13.82 -5.47
C SER A 210 19.11 13.49 -6.58
N ALA A 211 18.12 12.63 -6.32
CA ALA A 211 17.11 12.29 -7.32
C ALA A 211 16.36 13.56 -7.77
N CYS A 212 16.29 13.78 -9.09
CA CYS A 212 15.68 14.97 -9.68
C CYS A 212 14.17 15.02 -9.33
N ASP A 213 13.80 15.91 -8.42
CA ASP A 213 12.44 16.09 -7.92
C ASP A 213 11.59 17.06 -8.78
N SER A 214 12.13 17.54 -9.91
CA SER A 214 11.45 18.48 -10.80
C SER A 214 11.68 18.17 -12.27
N LEU A 215 10.60 18.28 -13.04
CA LEU A 215 10.65 18.42 -14.49
C LEU A 215 11.14 19.84 -14.84
N SER A 216 11.75 19.98 -16.02
CA SER A 216 11.97 21.33 -16.57
C SER A 216 10.62 21.97 -16.93
N PRO A 217 10.49 23.31 -16.90
CA PRO A 217 9.24 23.98 -17.27
C PRO A 217 8.75 23.64 -18.68
N ASP A 218 9.67 23.41 -19.62
CA ASP A 218 9.34 23.00 -20.99
C ASP A 218 8.81 21.56 -21.03
N THR A 219 9.42 20.65 -20.26
CA THR A 219 8.93 19.28 -20.11
C THR A 219 7.56 19.24 -19.44
N ALA A 220 7.36 20.01 -18.36
CA ALA A 220 6.08 20.09 -17.67
C ALA A 220 4.97 20.61 -18.60
N ARG A 221 5.27 21.64 -19.40
CA ARG A 221 4.34 22.18 -20.41
C ARG A 221 4.04 21.19 -21.54
N ALA A 222 5.05 20.43 -21.99
CA ALA A 222 4.86 19.40 -22.99
C ALA A 222 4.00 18.23 -22.47
N LEU A 223 4.15 17.89 -21.19
CA LEU A 223 3.46 16.77 -20.54
C LEU A 223 2.03 17.12 -20.15
N TYR A 224 1.81 18.25 -19.46
CA TYR A 224 0.51 18.65 -18.93
C TYR A 224 -0.27 19.61 -19.85
N GLY A 225 0.36 20.11 -20.91
CA GLY A 225 -0.24 21.06 -21.84
C GLY A 225 -0.44 22.45 -21.21
N ARG A 226 -1.53 23.13 -21.61
CA ARG A 226 -1.86 24.49 -21.15
C ARG A 226 -2.54 24.54 -19.79
N MET A 227 -2.94 23.40 -19.24
CA MET A 227 -3.61 23.28 -17.94
C MET A 227 -4.83 24.22 -17.76
N GLU A 228 -5.57 24.52 -18.85
CA GLU A 228 -6.69 25.48 -18.82
C GLU A 228 -7.82 25.07 -17.87
N TYR A 229 -8.03 23.77 -17.69
CA TYR A 229 -9.05 23.19 -16.81
C TYR A 229 -8.44 22.13 -15.89
N GLN A 230 -8.70 22.21 -14.59
CA GLN A 230 -8.21 21.27 -13.59
C GLN A 230 -9.35 20.72 -12.74
N SER A 231 -9.37 19.41 -12.49
CA SER A 231 -10.31 18.83 -11.53
C SER A 231 -9.80 19.08 -10.12
N ILE A 232 -10.71 19.28 -9.15
CA ILE A 232 -10.29 19.44 -7.75
C ILE A 232 -9.58 18.19 -7.22
N THR A 233 -10.07 17.01 -7.62
CA THR A 233 -9.45 15.71 -7.26
C THR A 233 -8.00 15.59 -7.75
N SER A 234 -7.67 16.21 -8.89
CA SER A 234 -6.30 16.22 -9.40
C SER A 234 -5.37 17.06 -8.50
N LEU A 235 -5.82 18.26 -8.08
CA LEU A 235 -5.05 19.11 -7.18
C LEU A 235 -4.91 18.50 -5.78
N GLU A 236 -5.95 17.84 -5.26
CA GLU A 236 -5.83 17.08 -4.01
C GLU A 236 -4.81 15.94 -4.13
N ARG A 237 -4.76 15.24 -5.27
CA ARG A 237 -3.74 14.19 -5.50
C ARG A 237 -2.34 14.77 -5.46
N PHE A 238 -2.10 15.91 -6.12
CA PHE A 238 -0.83 16.62 -6.05
C PHE A 238 -0.49 17.04 -4.61
N ALA A 239 -1.45 17.67 -3.92
CA ALA A 239 -1.30 18.12 -2.56
C ALA A 239 -0.91 16.99 -1.60
N ASN A 240 -1.42 15.78 -1.83
CA ASN A 240 -1.06 14.59 -1.05
C ASN A 240 0.30 14.00 -1.46
N CYS A 241 0.63 13.94 -2.75
CA CYS A 241 1.96 13.55 -3.22
C CYS A 241 2.20 14.00 -4.68
N PRO A 242 3.18 14.88 -4.96
CA PRO A 242 3.50 15.32 -6.32
C PRO A 242 3.85 14.16 -7.26
N PHE A 243 4.61 13.17 -6.80
CA PHE A 243 4.90 11.97 -7.58
C PHE A 243 3.65 11.19 -7.99
N SER A 244 2.64 11.07 -7.10
CA SER A 244 1.40 10.38 -7.43
C SER A 244 0.59 11.12 -8.51
N TYR A 245 0.64 12.45 -8.50
CA TYR A 245 0.09 13.28 -9.57
C TYR A 245 0.82 13.05 -10.89
N TYR A 246 2.16 13.12 -10.88
CA TYR A 246 3.00 12.89 -12.04
C TYR A 246 2.74 11.51 -12.67
N MET A 247 2.62 10.46 -11.85
CA MET A 247 2.30 9.13 -12.36
C MET A 247 0.90 9.08 -12.98
N ARG A 248 -0.14 9.63 -12.33
CA ARG A 248 -1.53 9.54 -12.82
C ARG A 248 -1.78 10.38 -14.06
N TYR A 249 -1.34 11.64 -14.04
CA TYR A 249 -1.71 12.66 -15.02
C TYR A 249 -0.57 13.02 -15.97
N GLY A 250 0.67 12.69 -15.62
CA GLY A 250 1.83 12.86 -16.49
C GLY A 250 2.11 11.61 -17.31
N LEU A 251 2.59 10.55 -16.67
CA LEU A 251 2.95 9.30 -17.36
C LEU A 251 1.73 8.45 -17.75
N SER A 252 0.67 8.50 -16.94
CA SER A 252 -0.60 7.80 -17.14
C SER A 252 -0.43 6.31 -17.51
N PRO A 253 0.26 5.50 -16.66
CA PRO A 253 0.41 4.09 -16.94
C PRO A 253 -0.94 3.38 -16.88
N GLU A 254 -1.11 2.39 -17.76
CA GLU A 254 -2.24 1.47 -17.71
C GLU A 254 -2.13 0.58 -16.48
N LEU A 255 -3.13 0.64 -15.60
CA LEU A 255 -3.20 -0.22 -14.43
C LEU A 255 -3.80 -1.56 -14.84
N VAL A 256 -3.14 -2.65 -14.46
CA VAL A 256 -3.70 -3.99 -14.62
C VAL A 256 -4.70 -4.21 -13.49
N GLU A 257 -5.98 -4.13 -13.81
CA GLU A 257 -7.06 -4.38 -12.85
C GLU A 257 -7.29 -5.88 -12.70
N ASP A 258 -7.34 -6.36 -11.46
CA ASP A 258 -7.74 -7.73 -11.19
C ASP A 258 -9.21 -7.93 -11.61
N TYR A 259 -9.55 -9.14 -12.07
CA TYR A 259 -10.95 -9.51 -12.35
C TYR A 259 -11.72 -9.68 -11.01
N ALA A 260 -12.08 -8.55 -10.40
CA ALA A 260 -12.75 -8.47 -9.10
C ALA A 260 -13.83 -7.38 -9.12
N PHE A 261 -14.73 -7.41 -8.14
CA PHE A 261 -15.68 -6.30 -7.95
C PHE A 261 -14.93 -5.07 -7.43
N ASP A 262 -14.85 -4.03 -8.26
CA ASP A 262 -14.20 -2.79 -7.89
C ASP A 262 -15.06 -1.95 -6.92
N PHE A 263 -14.47 -1.57 -5.79
CA PHE A 263 -15.06 -0.63 -4.83
C PHE A 263 -15.31 0.76 -5.42
N ALA A 264 -14.65 1.16 -6.50
CA ALA A 264 -14.94 2.42 -7.18
C ALA A 264 -16.37 2.44 -7.78
N ASN A 265 -16.87 1.29 -8.24
CA ASN A 265 -18.25 1.15 -8.71
C ASN A 265 -19.27 1.26 -7.57
N GLU A 266 -18.87 0.94 -6.34
CA GLU A 266 -19.75 1.05 -5.18
C GLU A 266 -20.08 2.52 -4.84
N GLY A 267 -19.11 3.43 -4.93
CA GLY A 267 -19.36 4.86 -4.75
C GLY A 267 -20.38 5.38 -5.77
N THR A 268 -20.10 5.17 -7.06
CA THR A 268 -21.00 5.56 -8.15
C THR A 268 -22.42 5.00 -7.98
N PHE A 269 -22.54 3.74 -7.56
CA PHE A 269 -23.82 3.11 -7.24
C PHE A 269 -24.61 3.89 -6.17
N PHE A 270 -23.96 4.24 -5.06
CA PHE A 270 -24.64 4.95 -3.98
C PHE A 270 -25.03 6.37 -4.36
N HIS A 271 -24.19 7.09 -5.10
CA HIS A 271 -24.55 8.42 -5.63
C HIS A 271 -25.80 8.32 -6.53
N ALA A 272 -25.82 7.37 -7.46
CA ALA A 272 -26.96 7.16 -8.35
C ALA A 272 -28.25 6.78 -7.60
N CYS A 273 -28.15 5.96 -6.55
CA CYS A 273 -29.29 5.58 -5.72
C CYS A 273 -29.86 6.79 -4.96
N VAL A 274 -28.99 7.59 -4.34
CA VAL A 274 -29.42 8.78 -3.58
C VAL A 274 -30.01 9.83 -4.53
N GLU A 275 -29.37 10.09 -5.67
CA GLU A 275 -29.88 11.01 -6.69
C GLU A 275 -31.28 10.59 -7.17
N SER A 276 -31.45 9.31 -7.51
CA SER A 276 -32.75 8.78 -7.95
C SER A 276 -33.81 8.89 -6.86
N PHE A 277 -33.45 8.61 -5.60
CA PHE A 277 -34.38 8.69 -4.48
C PHE A 277 -34.85 10.12 -4.23
N LEU A 278 -33.94 11.09 -4.26
CA LEU A 278 -34.26 12.51 -4.09
C LEU A 278 -35.14 13.03 -5.24
N LYS A 279 -34.85 12.65 -6.48
CA LYS A 279 -35.69 13.01 -7.65
C LYS A 279 -37.09 12.41 -7.54
N GLU A 280 -37.18 11.09 -7.31
CA GLU A 280 -38.46 10.36 -7.24
C GLU A 280 -39.29 10.74 -6.01
N SER A 281 -38.68 11.29 -4.95
CA SER A 281 -39.36 11.70 -3.73
C SER A 281 -39.58 13.21 -3.58
N SER A 282 -39.12 14.01 -4.54
CA SER A 282 -39.18 15.48 -4.48
C SER A 282 -40.60 16.05 -4.25
N SER A 283 -41.63 15.39 -4.78
CA SER A 283 -43.02 15.85 -4.69
C SER A 283 -43.79 15.33 -3.47
N ASP A 284 -43.37 14.23 -2.85
CA ASP A 284 -44.13 13.52 -1.81
C ASP A 284 -43.33 13.26 -0.51
N ILE A 285 -42.13 13.83 -0.39
CA ILE A 285 -41.23 13.60 0.75
C ILE A 285 -41.88 13.88 2.11
N ALA A 286 -42.78 14.87 2.19
CA ALA A 286 -43.44 15.25 3.45
C ALA A 286 -44.45 14.20 3.94
N GLY A 287 -44.87 13.25 3.09
CA GLY A 287 -45.87 12.23 3.41
C GLY A 287 -45.38 10.78 3.28
N ILE A 288 -44.11 10.56 2.93
CA ILE A 288 -43.57 9.21 2.72
C ILE A 288 -43.35 8.50 4.07
N THR A 289 -43.94 7.32 4.26
CA THR A 289 -43.68 6.50 5.45
C THR A 289 -42.30 5.86 5.37
N GLN A 290 -41.79 5.36 6.50
CA GLN A 290 -40.51 4.64 6.51
C GLN A 290 -40.54 3.44 5.56
N GLU A 291 -41.60 2.63 5.59
CA GLU A 291 -41.74 1.44 4.75
C GLU A 291 -41.82 1.79 3.26
N GLU A 292 -42.41 2.93 2.91
CA GLU A 292 -42.44 3.43 1.55
C GLU A 292 -41.05 3.88 1.08
N ALA A 293 -40.31 4.60 1.94
CA ALA A 293 -38.94 5.00 1.65
C ALA A 293 -38.02 3.80 1.44
N GLU A 294 -38.13 2.78 2.30
CA GLU A 294 -37.40 1.51 2.16
C GLU A 294 -37.72 0.81 0.85
N ARG A 295 -39.01 0.66 0.52
CA ARG A 295 -39.45 -0.02 -0.70
C ARG A 295 -38.98 0.72 -1.95
N ARG A 296 -39.11 2.05 -1.97
CA ARG A 296 -38.66 2.89 -3.08
C ARG A 296 -37.16 2.76 -3.29
N MET A 297 -36.38 2.84 -2.22
CA MET A 297 -34.94 2.70 -2.29
C MET A 297 -34.50 1.29 -2.70
N ASP A 298 -35.20 0.24 -2.26
CA ASP A 298 -34.95 -1.13 -2.73
C ASP A 298 -35.17 -1.28 -4.24
N MET A 299 -36.25 -0.69 -4.77
CA MET A 299 -36.55 -0.70 -6.21
C MET A 299 -35.50 0.07 -7.02
N ILE A 300 -35.03 1.21 -6.52
CA ILE A 300 -33.94 1.99 -7.12
C ILE A 300 -32.65 1.18 -7.11
N ALA A 301 -32.29 0.58 -5.96
CA ALA A 301 -31.10 -0.24 -5.82
C ALA A 301 -31.12 -1.43 -6.79
N ASP A 302 -32.25 -2.12 -6.95
CA ASP A 302 -32.39 -3.21 -7.92
C ASP A 302 -32.18 -2.73 -9.37
N ARG A 303 -32.69 -1.54 -9.71
CA ARG A 303 -32.50 -0.92 -11.04
C ARG A 303 -31.02 -0.59 -11.29
N GLU A 304 -30.33 -0.03 -10.31
CA GLU A 304 -28.92 0.33 -10.43
C GLU A 304 -28.00 -0.90 -10.42
N ILE A 305 -28.31 -1.93 -9.61
CA ILE A 305 -27.60 -3.22 -9.63
C ILE A 305 -27.75 -3.90 -10.99
N ALA A 306 -28.94 -3.87 -11.61
CA ALA A 306 -29.15 -4.47 -12.92
C ALA A 306 -28.28 -3.85 -14.02
N LYS A 307 -27.93 -2.56 -13.91
CA LYS A 307 -26.97 -1.91 -14.85
C LYS A 307 -25.53 -2.39 -14.64
N LEU A 308 -25.20 -2.83 -13.42
CA LEU A 308 -23.89 -3.38 -13.07
C LEU A 308 -23.76 -4.88 -13.40
N MET A 309 -24.85 -5.54 -13.82
CA MET A 309 -24.88 -6.98 -14.13
C MET A 309 -24.25 -7.36 -15.48
N ASP A 310 -23.85 -6.40 -16.33
CA ASP A 310 -23.05 -6.65 -17.54
C ASP A 310 -21.55 -6.91 -17.23
N GLY A 311 -21.20 -7.19 -15.97
CA GLY A 311 -19.83 -7.48 -15.48
C GLY A 311 -19.73 -8.77 -14.63
N PRO A 312 -18.65 -8.98 -13.85
CA PRO A 312 -18.39 -10.18 -13.03
C PRO A 312 -19.38 -10.43 -11.88
N LEU A 313 -20.45 -9.63 -11.82
CA LEU A 313 -21.32 -9.48 -10.67
C LEU A 313 -22.38 -10.58 -10.63
N GLY A 314 -22.39 -11.37 -9.55
CA GLY A 314 -23.36 -12.44 -9.30
C GLY A 314 -22.82 -13.86 -9.43
N ASP A 315 -21.64 -14.04 -10.04
CA ASP A 315 -21.07 -15.35 -10.34
C ASP A 315 -20.59 -16.11 -9.10
N SER A 316 -20.11 -15.41 -8.09
CA SER A 316 -19.60 -16.00 -6.84
C SER A 316 -20.53 -15.79 -5.65
N ALA A 317 -20.42 -16.67 -4.65
CA ALA A 317 -21.14 -16.51 -3.38
C ALA A 317 -20.78 -15.20 -2.67
N LEU A 318 -19.53 -14.76 -2.81
CA LEU A 318 -19.03 -13.50 -2.29
C LEU A 318 -19.73 -12.31 -2.96
N SER A 319 -19.77 -12.28 -4.29
CA SER A 319 -20.43 -11.20 -5.04
C SER A 319 -21.93 -11.08 -4.68
N ARG A 320 -22.64 -12.21 -4.52
CA ARG A 320 -24.03 -12.18 -4.07
C ARG A 320 -24.20 -11.65 -2.64
N ALA A 321 -23.23 -11.87 -1.75
CA ALA A 321 -23.25 -11.30 -0.41
C ALA A 321 -23.00 -9.78 -0.42
N GLU A 322 -22.07 -9.32 -1.26
CA GLU A 322 -21.79 -7.90 -1.47
C GLU A 322 -23.02 -7.14 -1.99
N ILE A 323 -23.73 -7.69 -2.99
CA ILE A 323 -24.98 -7.10 -3.49
C ILE A 323 -26.01 -6.92 -2.36
N ARG A 324 -26.18 -7.94 -1.50
CA ARG A 324 -27.12 -7.84 -0.36
C ARG A 324 -26.72 -6.72 0.61
N ARG A 325 -25.42 -6.60 0.91
CA ARG A 325 -24.89 -5.51 1.76
C ARG A 325 -25.14 -4.14 1.13
N MET A 326 -24.88 -3.99 -0.17
CA MET A 326 -25.09 -2.74 -0.88
C MET A 326 -26.56 -2.32 -0.86
N LYS A 327 -27.50 -3.25 -1.10
CA LYS A 327 -28.94 -2.97 -0.97
C LYS A 327 -29.34 -2.56 0.45
N ALA A 328 -28.87 -3.29 1.47
CA ALA A 328 -29.16 -2.96 2.85
C ALA A 328 -28.63 -1.56 3.23
N THR A 329 -27.42 -1.22 2.78
CA THR A 329 -26.84 0.11 2.95
C THR A 329 -27.66 1.19 2.24
N ALA A 330 -28.06 0.97 0.98
CA ALA A 330 -28.87 1.91 0.22
C ALA A 330 -30.21 2.15 0.93
N ARG A 331 -30.89 1.09 1.35
CA ARG A 331 -32.15 1.16 2.11
C ARG A 331 -32.01 2.02 3.37
N ALA A 332 -30.98 1.78 4.19
CA ALA A 332 -30.71 2.58 5.38
C ALA A 332 -30.48 4.06 5.05
N CYS A 333 -29.78 4.36 3.94
CA CYS A 333 -29.61 5.73 3.45
C CYS A 333 -30.96 6.35 3.05
N GLY A 334 -31.87 5.61 2.42
CA GLY A 334 -33.21 6.09 2.05
C GLY A 334 -34.04 6.51 3.26
N VAL A 335 -34.00 5.72 4.34
CA VAL A 335 -34.66 6.06 5.61
C VAL A 335 -34.04 7.32 6.22
N ALA A 336 -32.72 7.40 6.31
CA ALA A 336 -32.03 8.58 6.85
C ALA A 336 -32.29 9.85 6.02
N LEU A 337 -32.33 9.75 4.70
CA LEU A 337 -32.66 10.88 3.81
C LEU A 337 -34.09 11.37 4.02
N ARG A 338 -35.06 10.45 4.21
CA ARG A 338 -36.43 10.82 4.56
C ARG A 338 -36.46 11.67 5.83
N GLU A 339 -35.85 11.19 6.92
CA GLU A 339 -35.81 11.92 8.20
C GLU A 339 -35.15 13.29 8.06
N HIS A 340 -33.99 13.36 7.39
CA HIS A 340 -33.27 14.63 7.18
C HIS A 340 -34.03 15.67 6.36
N LEU A 341 -34.90 15.23 5.44
CA LEU A 341 -35.69 16.13 4.61
C LEU A 341 -37.01 16.53 5.28
N MET A 342 -37.59 15.68 6.12
CA MET A 342 -38.79 16.02 6.89
C MET A 342 -38.50 17.07 7.98
N ASP A 343 -37.36 16.95 8.67
CA ASP A 343 -36.99 17.86 9.77
C ASP A 343 -36.19 19.10 9.31
N GLY A 344 -35.81 19.16 8.03
CA GLY A 344 -34.91 20.18 7.50
C GLY A 344 -35.61 21.43 6.96
N ARG A 345 -35.08 22.63 7.27
CA ARG A 345 -35.45 23.89 6.58
C ARG A 345 -34.85 24.03 5.18
N TYR A 346 -33.82 23.26 4.88
CA TYR A 346 -33.09 23.28 3.61
C TYR A 346 -33.68 22.27 2.63
N THR A 347 -33.94 22.68 1.40
CA THR A 347 -34.46 21.82 0.33
C THR A 347 -33.39 21.54 -0.72
N PRO A 348 -33.25 20.30 -1.22
CA PRO A 348 -32.34 19.99 -2.33
C PRO A 348 -32.75 20.72 -3.60
N GLU A 349 -31.92 21.67 -4.04
CA GLU A 349 -32.19 22.49 -5.23
C GLU A 349 -31.48 21.92 -6.48
N ALA A 350 -30.29 21.36 -6.29
CA ALA A 350 -29.53 20.73 -7.36
C ALA A 350 -28.82 19.46 -6.88
N MET A 351 -28.71 18.49 -7.79
CA MET A 351 -28.00 17.22 -7.61
C MET A 351 -27.06 17.00 -8.79
N GLU A 352 -25.88 16.42 -8.53
CA GLU A 352 -24.84 16.17 -9.53
C GLU A 352 -24.53 17.43 -10.38
N LEU A 353 -24.48 18.59 -9.71
CA LEU A 353 -24.33 19.89 -10.34
C LEU A 353 -22.90 20.05 -10.87
N SER A 354 -22.74 19.86 -12.18
CA SER A 354 -21.48 20.09 -12.88
C SER A 354 -21.17 21.58 -13.03
N PHE A 355 -19.90 21.96 -12.89
CA PHE A 355 -19.44 23.33 -13.11
C PHE A 355 -18.09 23.36 -13.85
N GLY A 356 -17.80 24.49 -14.49
CA GLY A 356 -16.48 24.80 -15.04
C GLY A 356 -16.08 23.98 -16.26
N ARG A 357 -17.06 23.41 -16.99
CA ARG A 357 -16.81 22.76 -18.29
C ARG A 357 -16.35 23.78 -19.35
N PRO A 358 -15.70 23.37 -20.45
CA PRO A 358 -15.37 24.28 -21.52
C PRO A 358 -16.60 25.04 -22.06
N GLY A 359 -16.55 26.37 -22.04
CA GLY A 359 -17.68 27.25 -22.41
C GLY A 359 -18.65 27.59 -21.27
N ASP A 360 -18.47 27.00 -20.09
CA ASP A 360 -19.26 27.26 -18.89
C ASP A 360 -18.51 28.24 -17.95
N ALA A 361 -19.14 29.39 -17.68
CA ALA A 361 -18.55 30.45 -16.88
C ALA A 361 -18.58 30.18 -15.36
N THR A 362 -19.27 29.12 -14.91
CA THR A 362 -19.48 28.81 -13.47
C THR A 362 -18.23 28.32 -12.74
N GLY A 363 -17.17 27.90 -13.45
CA GLY A 363 -15.96 27.37 -12.80
C GLY A 363 -15.14 28.41 -12.06
N LEU A 364 -14.46 28.01 -10.99
CA LEU A 364 -13.61 28.90 -10.20
C LEU A 364 -12.30 29.18 -10.92
N VAL A 365 -11.91 30.45 -11.04
CA VAL A 365 -10.61 30.82 -11.59
C VAL A 365 -9.56 30.74 -10.49
N LEU A 366 -8.48 29.98 -10.74
CA LEU A 366 -7.39 29.83 -9.80
C LEU A 366 -6.43 31.04 -9.81
N PRO A 367 -5.85 31.41 -8.66
CA PRO A 367 -4.73 32.33 -8.62
C PRO A 367 -3.52 31.77 -9.40
N GLY A 368 -3.16 32.42 -10.50
CA GLY A 368 -2.10 31.94 -11.42
C GLY A 368 -2.60 31.45 -12.78
N GLY A 369 -3.92 31.40 -12.97
CA GLY A 369 -4.58 30.99 -14.21
C GLY A 369 -5.19 29.59 -14.12
N GLY A 370 -5.98 29.24 -15.14
CA GLY A 370 -6.73 27.97 -15.17
C GLY A 370 -8.07 28.06 -14.41
N ARG A 371 -8.95 27.10 -14.71
CA ARG A 371 -10.30 27.01 -14.14
C ARG A 371 -10.51 25.65 -13.47
N LEU A 372 -11.10 25.66 -12.28
CA LEU A 372 -11.56 24.45 -11.62
C LEU A 372 -12.86 23.96 -12.23
N HIS A 373 -12.92 22.66 -12.44
CA HIS A 373 -14.15 21.96 -12.79
C HIS A 373 -14.41 20.80 -11.81
N GLY A 374 -15.67 20.39 -11.73
CA GLY A 374 -16.11 19.32 -10.86
C GLY A 374 -17.60 19.08 -10.94
N ALA A 375 -18.09 18.19 -10.08
CA ALA A 375 -19.51 17.92 -9.89
C ALA A 375 -19.79 17.97 -8.39
N ILE A 376 -20.81 18.74 -8.00
CA ILE A 376 -21.28 18.85 -6.63
C ILE A 376 -22.40 17.83 -6.44
N ASP A 377 -22.23 16.87 -5.54
CA ASP A 377 -23.20 15.79 -5.31
C ASP A 377 -24.61 16.34 -5.00
N ARG A 378 -24.72 17.24 -4.00
CA ARG A 378 -25.98 17.88 -3.63
C ARG A 378 -25.79 19.32 -3.13
N VAL A 379 -26.64 20.21 -3.61
CA VAL A 379 -26.78 21.59 -3.14
C VAL A 379 -28.16 21.74 -2.50
N ASP A 380 -28.19 22.09 -1.21
CA ASP A 380 -29.43 22.44 -0.54
C ASP A 380 -29.49 23.96 -0.31
N VAL A 381 -30.65 24.57 -0.56
CA VAL A 381 -30.90 25.99 -0.36
C VAL A 381 -31.98 26.18 0.70
N TYR A 382 -31.80 27.17 1.57
CA TYR A 382 -32.82 27.66 2.48
C TYR A 382 -33.14 29.10 2.14
N HIS A 383 -34.39 29.35 1.77
CA HIS A 383 -34.93 30.69 1.53
C HIS A 383 -35.44 31.27 2.85
N GLY A 384 -34.63 32.12 3.47
CA GLY A 384 -34.95 32.80 4.74
C GLY A 384 -35.28 34.28 4.56
N GLU A 385 -35.77 34.91 5.62
CA GLU A 385 -36.06 36.36 5.62
C GLU A 385 -34.78 37.22 5.54
N GLU A 386 -33.67 36.73 6.09
CA GLU A 386 -32.35 37.38 6.06
C GLU A 386 -31.58 37.16 4.72
N GLY A 387 -32.20 36.44 3.79
CA GLY A 387 -31.64 36.07 2.50
C GLY A 387 -31.54 34.55 2.31
N ASP A 388 -31.00 34.17 1.15
CA ASP A 388 -30.82 32.77 0.78
C ASP A 388 -29.53 32.22 1.38
N PHE A 389 -29.59 30.99 1.88
CA PHE A 389 -28.47 30.28 2.48
C PHE A 389 -28.25 28.97 1.74
N VAL A 390 -26.99 28.64 1.44
CA VAL A 390 -26.63 27.43 0.70
C VAL A 390 -25.72 26.52 1.52
N ARG A 391 -25.96 25.21 1.42
CA ARG A 391 -25.04 24.19 1.94
C ARG A 391 -24.75 23.12 0.91
N ILE A 392 -23.56 22.55 1.00
CA ILE A 392 -23.15 21.42 0.17
C ILE A 392 -23.20 20.13 0.99
N VAL A 393 -23.72 19.08 0.39
CA VAL A 393 -23.69 17.73 0.96
C VAL A 393 -23.03 16.78 -0.03
N ASP A 394 -22.01 16.07 0.44
CA ASP A 394 -21.23 15.11 -0.34
C ASP A 394 -21.37 13.72 0.28
N TYR A 395 -21.56 12.70 -0.55
CA TYR A 395 -21.82 11.33 -0.11
C TYR A 395 -20.51 10.58 0.08
N LYS A 396 -20.24 10.11 1.30
CA LYS A 396 -19.00 9.37 1.59
C LYS A 396 -19.28 8.03 2.28
N ARG A 397 -18.61 7.00 1.75
CA ARG A 397 -18.55 5.68 2.39
C ARG A 397 -17.78 5.75 3.70
N GLY A 398 -18.34 5.10 4.71
CA GLY A 398 -17.81 5.10 6.07
C GLY A 398 -18.00 6.44 6.79
N GLY A 399 -17.94 6.44 8.12
CA GLY A 399 -18.09 7.63 8.95
C GLY A 399 -16.89 8.59 8.90
N LYS A 400 -16.43 8.95 7.69
CA LYS A 400 -15.34 9.91 7.50
C LYS A 400 -15.75 11.25 8.09
N LYS A 401 -14.90 11.78 8.98
CA LYS A 401 -15.12 13.08 9.59
C LYS A 401 -14.55 14.21 8.74
N LEU A 402 -15.25 15.33 8.67
CA LEU A 402 -14.79 16.57 8.10
C LEU A 402 -13.73 17.17 9.02
N GLU A 403 -12.48 17.19 8.55
CA GLU A 403 -11.37 17.77 9.29
C GLU A 403 -10.85 19.03 8.58
N LEU A 404 -11.23 20.20 9.07
CA LEU A 404 -10.92 21.48 8.42
C LEU A 404 -9.43 21.78 8.32
N TYR A 405 -8.59 21.19 9.18
CA TYR A 405 -7.13 21.37 9.07
C TYR A 405 -6.61 20.83 7.74
N GLN A 406 -7.21 19.77 7.19
CA GLN A 406 -6.82 19.25 5.88
C GLN A 406 -7.12 20.25 4.77
N ALA A 407 -8.25 20.96 4.86
CA ALA A 407 -8.56 22.03 3.92
C ALA A 407 -7.65 23.24 4.10
N TYR A 408 -7.36 23.62 5.35
CA TYR A 408 -6.43 24.70 5.67
C TYR A 408 -5.03 24.48 5.08
N TYR A 409 -4.50 23.25 5.13
CA TYR A 409 -3.22 22.89 4.48
C TYR A 409 -3.35 22.58 2.99
N GLY A 410 -4.54 22.72 2.40
CA GLY A 410 -4.78 22.47 0.97
C GLY A 410 -4.76 20.99 0.56
N LEU A 411 -4.89 20.05 1.49
CA LEU A 411 -4.95 18.60 1.22
C LEU A 411 -6.35 18.15 0.78
N ARG A 412 -7.39 18.87 1.21
CA ARG A 412 -8.81 18.63 0.89
C ARG A 412 -9.48 19.93 0.47
N LEU A 413 -9.72 20.09 -0.81
CA LEU A 413 -10.21 21.32 -1.43
C LEU A 413 -11.70 21.22 -1.79
N GLN A 414 -12.18 20.00 -2.06
CA GLN A 414 -13.47 19.70 -2.70
C GLN A 414 -14.66 20.48 -2.12
N LEU A 415 -15.01 20.26 -0.85
CA LEU A 415 -16.20 20.83 -0.24
C LEU A 415 -16.24 22.36 -0.22
N LEU A 416 -15.11 23.01 0.09
CA LEU A 416 -15.06 24.47 0.21
C LEU A 416 -15.00 25.15 -1.16
N CYS A 417 -14.36 24.54 -2.15
CA CYS A 417 -14.49 24.99 -3.54
C CYS A 417 -15.94 24.83 -4.03
N TYR A 418 -16.61 23.72 -3.74
CA TYR A 418 -18.01 23.51 -4.11
C TYR A 418 -18.94 24.53 -3.47
N LEU A 419 -18.74 24.85 -2.19
CA LEU A 419 -19.49 25.89 -1.50
C LEU A 419 -19.32 27.26 -2.18
N ASP A 420 -18.09 27.58 -2.59
CA ASP A 420 -17.75 28.82 -3.28
C ASP A 420 -18.37 28.90 -4.69
N VAL A 421 -18.54 27.77 -5.38
CA VAL A 421 -19.31 27.69 -6.64
C VAL A 421 -20.79 27.90 -6.38
N ALA A 422 -21.38 27.12 -5.48
CA ALA A 422 -22.82 27.14 -5.23
C ALA A 422 -23.30 28.50 -4.70
N ARG A 423 -22.56 29.13 -3.78
CA ARG A 423 -22.92 30.48 -3.28
C ARG A 423 -23.02 31.52 -4.39
N ARG A 424 -22.17 31.43 -5.43
CA ARG A 424 -22.19 32.37 -6.57
C ARG A 424 -23.32 32.06 -7.54
N GLN A 425 -23.56 30.78 -7.80
CA GLN A 425 -24.58 30.35 -8.75
C GLN A 425 -26.01 30.59 -8.23
N PHE A 426 -26.23 30.36 -6.94
CA PHE A 426 -27.52 30.56 -6.28
C PHE A 426 -27.65 31.94 -5.60
N ASN A 427 -26.63 32.80 -5.70
CA ASN A 427 -26.58 34.11 -5.04
C ASN A 427 -26.98 34.06 -3.55
N ALA A 428 -26.40 33.10 -2.83
CA ALA A 428 -26.76 32.73 -1.46
C ALA A 428 -25.55 32.79 -0.53
N GLN A 429 -25.77 32.92 0.78
CA GLN A 429 -24.72 32.93 1.79
C GLN A 429 -24.22 31.51 2.11
N PRO A 430 -22.91 31.29 2.32
CA PRO A 430 -22.34 29.97 2.56
C PRO A 430 -22.64 29.48 3.99
N ALA A 431 -23.70 28.70 4.16
CA ALA A 431 -24.15 28.23 5.47
C ALA A 431 -23.47 26.95 5.94
N GLY A 432 -22.98 26.08 5.06
CA GLY A 432 -22.29 24.88 5.54
C GLY A 432 -21.84 23.88 4.49
N VAL A 433 -21.04 22.93 4.94
CA VAL A 433 -20.58 21.78 4.14
C VAL A 433 -20.64 20.53 5.00
N PHE A 434 -21.11 19.44 4.41
CA PHE A 434 -21.39 18.20 5.12
C PHE A 434 -20.98 16.98 4.33
N TYR A 435 -20.53 15.95 5.04
CA TYR A 435 -20.49 14.58 4.54
C TYR A 435 -21.73 13.84 5.05
N PHE A 436 -22.48 13.27 4.12
CA PHE A 436 -23.54 12.31 4.46
C PHE A 436 -22.94 10.89 4.51
N PRO A 437 -23.06 10.19 5.65
CA PRO A 437 -22.46 8.87 5.82
C PRO A 437 -23.25 7.80 5.06
N VAL A 438 -22.62 7.18 4.07
CA VAL A 438 -23.18 6.03 3.35
C VAL A 438 -22.77 4.75 4.07
N LYS A 439 -23.64 4.30 5.00
CA LYS A 439 -23.46 3.08 5.81
C LYS A 439 -24.80 2.46 6.17
N GLU A 440 -24.78 1.21 6.61
CA GLU A 440 -25.98 0.44 7.00
C GLU A 440 -26.54 0.86 8.37
N GLY A 441 -25.79 1.64 9.16
CA GLY A 441 -26.24 2.08 10.49
C GLY A 441 -26.20 0.96 11.53
N ILE A 442 -25.29 -0.01 11.40
CA ILE A 442 -25.13 -1.06 12.42
C ILE A 442 -24.52 -0.46 13.69
N VAL A 443 -25.26 -0.50 14.78
CA VAL A 443 -24.84 -0.02 16.10
C VAL A 443 -24.36 -1.20 16.94
N ALA A 444 -23.14 -1.12 17.47
CA ALA A 444 -22.59 -2.11 18.39
C ALA A 444 -22.86 -1.68 19.85
N ASP A 445 -24.08 -1.93 20.32
CA ASP A 445 -24.53 -1.57 21.68
C ASP A 445 -25.21 -2.77 22.39
N GLN A 446 -25.23 -2.75 23.72
CA GLN A 446 -25.81 -3.81 24.56
C GLN A 446 -27.27 -3.54 24.97
N SER A 447 -27.80 -2.36 24.66
CA SER A 447 -29.19 -2.00 24.93
C SER A 447 -30.16 -2.95 24.22
N GLN A 448 -31.23 -3.33 24.92
CA GLN A 448 -32.33 -4.13 24.36
C GLN A 448 -33.56 -3.27 24.02
N SER A 449 -33.46 -1.95 24.17
CA SER A 449 -34.56 -1.05 23.85
C SER A 449 -34.50 -0.63 22.39
N ASP A 450 -35.52 -0.99 21.62
CA ASP A 450 -35.65 -0.61 20.21
C ASP A 450 -35.57 0.91 20.01
N VAL A 451 -36.15 1.69 20.93
CA VAL A 451 -36.10 3.17 20.89
C VAL A 451 -34.68 3.69 21.02
N VAL A 452 -33.88 3.12 21.92
CA VAL A 452 -32.47 3.52 22.11
C VAL A 452 -31.65 3.11 20.89
N ILE A 453 -31.88 1.92 20.33
CA ILE A 453 -31.19 1.45 19.14
C ILE A 453 -31.49 2.36 17.94
N GLU A 454 -32.76 2.70 17.70
CA GLU A 454 -33.14 3.61 16.61
C GLU A 454 -32.58 5.03 16.80
N MET A 455 -32.53 5.53 18.03
CA MET A 455 -31.86 6.80 18.34
C MET A 455 -30.36 6.75 18.00
N LEU A 456 -29.67 5.68 18.39
CA LEU A 456 -28.25 5.49 18.07
C LEU A 456 -28.00 5.30 16.57
N ARG A 457 -28.92 4.61 15.87
CA ARG A 457 -28.88 4.49 14.41
C ARG A 457 -29.01 5.84 13.73
N THR A 458 -29.92 6.67 14.22
CA THR A 458 -30.14 8.03 13.71
C THR A 458 -28.91 8.89 13.93
N ASP A 459 -28.30 8.84 15.13
CA ASP A 459 -27.06 9.58 15.44
C ASP A 459 -25.90 9.12 14.54
N GLU A 460 -25.75 7.81 14.35
CA GLU A 460 -24.76 7.27 13.42
C GLU A 460 -24.99 7.78 11.99
N MET A 461 -26.24 7.89 11.53
CA MET A 461 -26.57 8.38 10.19
C MET A 461 -26.53 9.92 10.07
N GLY A 462 -26.26 10.64 11.16
CA GLY A 462 -26.11 12.09 11.18
C GLY A 462 -25.00 12.59 10.26
N MET A 463 -25.23 13.73 9.62
CA MET A 463 -24.24 14.35 8.74
C MET A 463 -23.08 14.95 9.55
N ASP A 464 -21.84 14.67 9.15
CA ASP A 464 -20.65 15.26 9.77
C ASP A 464 -20.18 16.46 8.96
N GLY A 465 -20.04 17.63 9.58
CA GLY A 465 -19.76 18.84 8.83
C GLY A 465 -19.63 20.11 9.67
N ILE A 466 -19.68 21.24 8.98
CA ILE A 466 -19.78 22.56 9.61
C ILE A 466 -21.04 23.27 9.14
N ALA A 467 -21.73 23.89 10.08
CA ALA A 467 -22.99 24.60 9.86
C ALA A 467 -22.94 25.97 10.54
N ALA A 468 -23.43 27.00 9.86
CA ALA A 468 -23.90 28.24 10.43
C ALA A 468 -25.42 28.25 10.26
N ASN A 469 -26.14 28.22 11.39
CA ASN A 469 -27.60 28.13 11.39
C ASN A 469 -28.21 29.53 11.33
N PRO A 470 -28.92 29.89 10.25
CA PRO A 470 -29.56 31.20 10.15
C PRO A 470 -30.56 31.44 11.29
N GLY A 471 -30.57 32.65 11.83
CA GLY A 471 -31.39 33.06 12.98
C GLY A 471 -30.84 32.69 14.37
N HIS A 472 -29.64 32.07 14.46
CA HIS A 472 -28.95 31.89 15.73
C HIS A 472 -27.89 33.00 15.96
N GLU A 473 -27.71 33.37 17.22
CA GLU A 473 -26.65 34.30 17.64
C GLU A 473 -25.27 33.84 17.16
N GLY A 474 -24.49 34.75 16.56
CA GLY A 474 -23.17 34.46 15.99
C GLY A 474 -23.18 33.72 14.64
N ALA A 475 -24.33 33.43 14.04
CA ALA A 475 -24.40 32.76 12.73
C ALA A 475 -23.69 33.57 11.63
N GLN A 476 -23.88 34.88 11.61
CA GLN A 476 -23.28 35.76 10.60
C GLN A 476 -21.76 35.82 10.72
N SER A 477 -21.24 35.92 11.94
CA SER A 477 -19.80 35.81 12.21
C SER A 477 -19.25 34.47 11.70
N LYS A 478 -19.96 33.37 11.93
CA LYS A 478 -19.55 32.04 11.44
C LYS A 478 -19.57 31.92 9.91
N ILE A 479 -20.57 32.48 9.24
CA ILE A 479 -20.64 32.55 7.77
C ILE A 479 -19.42 33.30 7.21
N ARG A 480 -19.08 34.46 7.78
CA ARG A 480 -17.88 35.22 7.40
C ARG A 480 -16.60 34.40 7.52
N ARG A 481 -16.43 33.64 8.60
CA ARG A 481 -15.28 32.74 8.81
C ARG A 481 -15.22 31.62 7.78
N ILE A 482 -16.36 31.00 7.46
CA ILE A 482 -16.46 29.95 6.43
C ILE A 482 -16.07 30.51 5.05
N GLU A 483 -16.56 31.70 4.70
CA GLU A 483 -16.25 32.33 3.42
C GLU A 483 -14.74 32.62 3.27
N ARG A 484 -14.09 33.10 4.34
CA ARG A 484 -12.64 33.35 4.34
C ARG A 484 -11.83 32.08 4.22
N LEU A 485 -12.25 31.03 4.93
CA LEU A 485 -11.62 29.72 4.80
C LEU A 485 -11.76 29.18 3.37
N ALA A 486 -12.92 29.35 2.73
CA ALA A 486 -13.10 28.97 1.33
C ALA A 486 -12.18 29.74 0.37
N ARG A 487 -11.96 31.04 0.62
CA ARG A 487 -11.00 31.86 -0.15
C ARG A 487 -9.56 31.38 0.04
N HIS A 488 -9.15 31.10 1.28
CA HIS A 488 -7.84 30.53 1.59
C HIS A 488 -7.62 29.18 0.90
N VAL A 489 -8.64 28.32 0.86
CA VAL A 489 -8.58 27.04 0.13
C VAL A 489 -8.36 27.26 -1.36
N LEU A 490 -9.01 28.27 -1.96
CA LEU A 490 -8.79 28.62 -3.36
C LEU A 490 -7.36 29.14 -3.62
N GLU A 491 -6.77 29.87 -2.68
CA GLU A 491 -5.38 30.29 -2.73
C GLU A 491 -4.42 29.09 -2.69
N ARG A 492 -4.65 28.14 -1.79
CA ARG A 492 -3.90 26.87 -1.73
C ARG A 492 -4.03 26.06 -3.02
N ALA A 493 -5.23 26.01 -3.60
CA ALA A 493 -5.42 25.36 -4.91
C ALA A 493 -4.58 26.04 -6.01
N GLY A 494 -4.47 27.38 -5.97
CA GLY A 494 -3.61 28.15 -6.87
C GLY A 494 -2.11 27.90 -6.67
N GLU A 495 -1.65 27.67 -5.44
CA GLU A 495 -0.28 27.24 -5.15
C GLU A 495 0.03 25.89 -5.79
N HIS A 496 -0.82 24.88 -5.55
CA HIS A 496 -0.66 23.55 -6.16
C HIS A 496 -0.62 23.62 -7.68
N TYR A 497 -1.50 24.42 -8.28
CA TYR A 497 -1.51 24.64 -9.73
C TYR A 497 -0.18 25.22 -10.25
N ARG A 498 0.40 26.21 -9.55
CA ARG A 498 1.69 26.80 -9.94
C ARG A 498 2.81 25.77 -9.82
N ASP A 499 2.87 25.03 -8.72
CA ASP A 499 3.92 24.04 -8.49
C ASP A 499 3.90 22.91 -9.53
N ILE A 500 2.71 22.46 -9.96
CA ILE A 500 2.56 21.50 -11.06
C ILE A 500 3.13 22.08 -12.35
N ARG A 501 2.74 23.32 -12.68
CA ARG A 501 3.18 24.00 -13.91
C ARG A 501 4.70 24.23 -13.94
N ASP A 502 5.28 24.50 -12.78
CA ASP A 502 6.71 24.72 -12.61
C ASP A 502 7.51 23.40 -12.60
N GLY A 503 6.81 22.25 -12.64
CA GLY A 503 7.38 20.94 -12.87
C GLY A 503 7.60 20.08 -11.63
N SER A 504 7.03 20.45 -10.48
CA SER A 504 7.17 19.66 -9.25
C SER A 504 6.61 18.24 -9.42
N CYS A 505 7.47 17.24 -9.27
CA CYS A 505 7.11 15.82 -9.39
C CYS A 505 7.77 14.92 -8.33
N GLY A 506 8.42 15.52 -7.34
CA GLY A 506 9.18 14.82 -6.32
C GLY A 506 8.35 13.89 -5.45
N ILE A 507 9.02 12.89 -4.88
CA ILE A 507 8.42 11.96 -3.92
C ILE A 507 8.31 12.70 -2.59
N ALA A 508 7.14 13.26 -2.29
CA ALA A 508 6.90 14.05 -1.08
C ALA A 508 5.50 13.78 -0.49
N PRO A 509 5.27 12.58 0.10
CA PRO A 509 3.96 12.24 0.65
C PRO A 509 3.61 13.11 1.86
N SER A 510 2.33 13.48 1.96
CA SER A 510 1.76 14.10 3.15
C SER A 510 1.66 13.10 4.31
N CYS A 511 1.83 13.58 5.52
CA CYS A 511 1.58 12.84 6.75
C CYS A 511 0.68 13.68 7.65
N THR A 512 -0.54 13.22 7.89
CA THR A 512 -1.53 13.91 8.73
C THR A 512 -1.60 13.30 10.13
N GLY A 513 -2.43 13.89 11.00
CA GLY A 513 -2.55 13.45 12.39
C GLY A 513 -2.83 11.95 12.52
N GLY A 514 -2.09 11.28 13.42
CA GLY A 514 -2.16 9.83 13.59
C GLY A 514 -1.22 9.03 12.68
N GLY A 515 -0.31 9.69 11.95
CA GLY A 515 0.67 9.03 11.07
C GLY A 515 0.05 8.54 9.75
N HIS A 516 -1.11 9.08 9.38
CA HIS A 516 -1.80 8.69 8.17
C HIS A 516 -1.08 9.25 6.93
N MET A 517 -0.72 8.36 6.01
CA MET A 517 -0.05 8.70 4.77
C MET A 517 -0.87 8.23 3.56
N PRO A 518 -0.84 8.97 2.44
CA PRO A 518 -1.52 8.56 1.20
C PRO A 518 -0.91 7.30 0.59
N CYS A 519 0.32 6.94 0.97
CA CYS A 519 1.04 5.75 0.51
C CYS A 519 0.29 4.44 0.76
N THR A 520 -0.60 4.39 1.76
CA THR A 520 -1.41 3.21 2.10
C THR A 520 -2.36 2.81 0.97
N TYR A 521 -2.84 3.78 0.19
CA TYR A 521 -3.82 3.58 -0.88
C TYR A 521 -3.28 4.05 -2.24
N CYS A 522 -1.97 4.10 -2.40
CA CYS A 522 -1.33 4.60 -3.61
C CYS A 522 -0.97 3.45 -4.55
N ASP A 523 -1.59 3.44 -5.74
CA ASP A 523 -1.32 2.46 -6.80
C ASP A 523 0.14 2.48 -7.28
N TYR A 524 0.85 3.61 -7.05
CA TYR A 524 2.20 3.85 -7.52
C TYR A 524 3.28 3.60 -6.46
N ARG A 525 2.95 2.98 -5.33
CA ARG A 525 3.91 2.71 -4.24
C ARG A 525 5.14 1.94 -4.71
N ASN A 526 4.95 0.96 -5.59
CA ASN A 526 6.06 0.16 -6.14
C ASN A 526 6.88 0.93 -7.18
N ALA A 527 6.33 1.98 -7.78
CA ALA A 527 7.03 2.81 -8.75
C ALA A 527 7.90 3.88 -8.07
N CYS A 528 7.43 4.46 -6.95
CA CYS A 528 8.19 5.48 -6.24
C CYS A 528 9.34 4.92 -5.40
N MET A 529 9.29 3.64 -5.00
CA MET A 529 10.28 3.01 -4.11
C MET A 529 10.53 3.79 -2.80
N PHE A 530 9.53 4.59 -2.38
CA PHE A 530 9.56 5.35 -1.15
C PHE A 530 9.57 4.41 0.05
N GLU A 531 10.57 4.55 0.90
CA GLU A 531 10.71 3.77 2.12
C GLU A 531 10.81 4.71 3.33
N GLN A 532 9.82 4.64 4.23
CA GLN A 532 9.64 5.64 5.29
C GLN A 532 10.87 5.84 6.19
N LYS A 533 11.63 4.75 6.45
CA LYS A 533 12.83 4.84 7.29
C LYS A 533 14.00 5.50 6.57
N LEU A 534 14.15 5.27 5.27
CA LEU A 534 15.26 5.78 4.47
C LEU A 534 14.99 7.20 3.96
N ASP A 535 13.72 7.48 3.65
CA ASP A 535 13.27 8.71 3.00
C ASP A 535 12.49 9.63 3.96
N ALA A 536 12.73 9.51 5.27
CA ALA A 536 12.00 10.27 6.30
C ALA A 536 12.04 11.80 6.04
N GLY A 537 13.16 12.31 5.51
CA GLY A 537 13.32 13.74 5.17
C GLY A 537 12.42 14.23 4.03
N ARG A 538 11.79 13.31 3.27
CA ARG A 538 10.86 13.62 2.18
C ARG A 538 9.40 13.76 2.64
N VAL A 539 9.08 13.40 3.88
CA VAL A 539 7.70 13.40 4.40
C VAL A 539 7.26 14.80 4.82
N ARG A 540 6.13 15.27 4.28
CA ARG A 540 5.52 16.56 4.66
C ARG A 540 4.52 16.36 5.80
N THR A 541 4.88 16.76 7.02
CA THR A 541 4.05 16.54 8.21
C THR A 541 3.13 17.72 8.50
N PHE A 542 1.84 17.46 8.67
CA PHE A 542 0.81 18.46 8.93
C PHE A 542 0.17 18.26 10.30
N ARG A 543 0.18 19.31 11.12
CA ARG A 543 -0.35 19.25 12.49
C ARG A 543 -1.88 19.22 12.48
N LYS A 544 -2.46 18.19 13.11
CA LYS A 544 -3.92 18.11 13.32
C LYS A 544 -4.40 19.21 14.26
N MET A 545 -5.49 19.88 13.88
CA MET A 545 -6.15 20.95 14.64
C MET A 545 -7.66 20.70 14.64
N SER A 546 -8.37 21.16 15.68
CA SER A 546 -9.83 21.05 15.72
C SER A 546 -10.50 21.97 14.71
N ASN A 547 -11.71 21.63 14.27
CA ASN A 547 -12.48 22.48 13.35
C ASN A 547 -12.75 23.88 13.94
N THR A 548 -13.01 23.96 15.24
CA THR A 548 -13.16 25.23 15.95
C THR A 548 -11.89 26.07 15.92
N ALA A 549 -10.73 25.47 16.21
CA ALA A 549 -9.46 26.17 16.17
C ALA A 549 -9.13 26.70 14.76
N ILE A 550 -9.43 25.93 13.71
CA ILE A 550 -9.23 26.38 12.33
C ILE A 550 -10.15 27.55 12.00
N LEU A 551 -11.46 27.47 12.32
CA LEU A 551 -12.39 28.59 12.06
C LEU A 551 -12.00 29.84 12.86
N ASP A 552 -11.48 29.68 14.06
CA ASP A 552 -11.04 30.77 14.92
C ASP A 552 -9.82 31.52 14.36
N MET A 553 -8.98 30.87 13.54
CA MET A 553 -7.88 31.54 12.82
C MET A 553 -8.36 32.54 11.76
N PHE A 554 -9.64 32.48 11.36
CA PHE A 554 -10.25 33.36 10.36
C PHE A 554 -11.20 34.41 10.99
N LYS A 555 -11.16 34.59 12.31
CA LYS A 555 -11.84 35.68 13.04
C LYS A 555 -11.23 37.04 12.68
N ASP A 556 -12.05 38.09 12.65
CA ASP A 556 -11.60 39.49 12.57
C ASP A 556 -11.76 40.24 13.89
N GLN A 557 -11.11 41.42 13.98
CA GLN A 557 -11.28 42.37 15.10
C GLN A 557 -12.73 42.89 15.23
N GLU A 558 -13.49 42.96 14.14
CA GLU A 558 -14.91 43.34 14.17
C GLU A 558 -15.82 42.24 14.74
N ASP A 559 -15.37 40.97 14.76
CA ASP A 559 -16.11 39.86 15.39
C ASP A 559 -16.00 39.87 16.94
N GLU A 560 -15.16 40.74 17.53
CA GLU A 560 -15.03 40.90 18.99
C GLU A 560 -16.12 41.82 19.59
N GLY A 561 -16.70 42.73 18.79
CA GLY A 561 -17.71 43.70 19.24
C GLY A 561 -19.13 43.16 19.36
N GLU A 562 -19.42 41.96 18.85
CA GLU A 562 -20.74 41.31 18.98
C GLU A 562 -20.88 40.52 20.30
N GLY A 563 -19.85 40.49 21.16
CA GLY A 563 -19.81 39.65 22.38
C GLY A 563 -19.72 40.37 23.73
N GLU A 564 -19.71 41.72 23.78
CA GLU A 564 -19.53 42.47 25.04
C GLU A 564 -20.81 43.08 25.64
N ASP A 565 -21.98 42.97 25.00
CA ASP A 565 -23.23 43.57 25.49
C ASP A 565 -24.17 42.61 26.27
N SER A 566 -23.67 41.48 26.79
CA SER A 566 -24.48 40.52 27.58
C SER A 566 -24.05 40.32 29.04
N GLU A 567 -23.32 41.26 29.63
CA GLU A 567 -23.16 41.35 31.09
C GLU A 567 -23.55 42.75 31.60
N ALA A 568 -24.86 43.00 31.72
CA ALA A 568 -25.43 43.99 32.64
C ALA A 568 -26.87 43.62 33.04
#